data_AF-A0A7D9JFW7-F1
#
_entry.id   AF-A0A7D9JFW7-F1
#
_cell.length_a   1.000
_cell.length_b   1.000
_cell.length_c   1.000
_cell.angle_alpha   90.00
_cell.angle_beta   90.00
_cell.angle_gamma   90.00
#
_symmetry.space_group_name_H-M   'P 1'
#
loop_
_entity.id
_entity.type
_entity.pdbx_description
1 polymer ?
#
loop_
_entity_poly.entity_id
_entity_poly.type
_entity_poly.pdbx_seq_one_letter_code
_entity_poly.pdbx_strand_id
1 'polypeptide(L)'
;MKRKLSRTCRLKSPVKAAILKIEDQFKELRKLVLKESAKVQNAVKNIANLLKKTINGKNCADLYKKGIKKSGVYQINPDNKGIFNVFCDMTTSGGGWAVFQRRHDGSVDFYRGWQDYKHGFGDLKGEFWLGLDKINRLTTAAQN
;
A
#
# COMPACT_ATOMS: atom_id res chain seq x y z
N MET A 1 43.81 -48.94 34.70
CA MET A 1 42.36 -49.01 34.41
C MET A 1 41.67 -47.73 34.90
N LYS A 2 41.29 -46.79 34.01
CA LYS A 2 40.58 -45.56 34.40
C LYS A 2 39.07 -45.73 34.15
N ARG A 3 38.28 -45.81 35.21
CA ARG A 3 36.80 -45.71 35.15
C ARG A 3 36.43 -44.24 34.97
N LYS A 4 35.89 -43.84 33.81
CA LYS A 4 35.13 -42.59 33.67
C LYS A 4 33.64 -42.95 33.64
N LEU A 5 32.96 -42.72 34.76
CA LEU A 5 31.50 -42.76 34.83
C LEU A 5 30.93 -41.59 34.01
N SER A 6 30.35 -41.88 32.85
CA SER A 6 29.42 -40.97 32.18
C SER A 6 28.03 -41.17 32.81
N ARG A 7 27.66 -40.31 33.77
CA ARG A 7 26.29 -40.24 34.28
C ARG A 7 25.57 -39.12 33.54
N THR A 8 24.90 -39.45 32.44
CA THR A 8 23.87 -38.58 31.89
C THR A 8 22.68 -38.57 32.86
N CYS A 9 22.38 -37.39 33.43
CA CYS A 9 21.27 -37.22 34.35
C CYS A 9 19.95 -37.36 33.56
N ARG A 10 19.28 -38.51 33.68
CA ARG A 10 17.99 -38.77 33.04
C ARG A 10 16.90 -38.14 33.91
N LEU A 11 16.16 -37.16 33.37
CA LEU A 11 15.01 -36.55 34.05
C LEU A 11 14.04 -37.64 34.55
N LYS A 12 13.68 -37.62 35.84
CA LYS A 12 12.74 -38.57 36.45
C LYS A 12 11.38 -38.46 35.72
N SER A 13 10.73 -39.59 35.45
CA SER A 13 9.47 -39.66 34.67
C SER A 13 8.36 -38.69 35.10
N PRO A 14 8.18 -38.34 36.40
CA PRO A 14 7.15 -37.38 36.81
C PRO A 14 7.43 -35.96 36.31
N VAL A 15 8.70 -35.56 36.22
CA VAL A 15 9.11 -34.22 35.78
C VAL A 15 8.84 -34.05 34.29
N LYS A 16 9.08 -35.08 33.47
CA LYS A 16 8.77 -35.06 32.04
C LYS A 16 7.27 -34.96 31.78
N ALA A 17 6.45 -35.65 32.56
CA ALA A 17 4.99 -35.57 32.47
C ALA A 17 4.45 -34.20 32.88
N ALA A 18 5.05 -33.56 33.89
CA ALA A 18 4.69 -32.20 34.30
C ALA A 18 5.02 -31.15 33.21
N ILE A 19 6.17 -31.28 32.55
CA ILE A 19 6.56 -30.40 31.43
C ILE A 19 5.57 -30.51 30.27
N LEU A 20 5.19 -31.73 29.86
CA LEU A 20 4.23 -31.93 28.78
C LEU A 20 2.86 -31.31 29.08
N LYS A 21 2.39 -31.40 30.33
CA LYS A 21 1.14 -30.75 30.75
C LYS A 21 1.22 -29.23 30.65
N ILE A 22 2.36 -28.64 31.03
CA ILE A 22 2.61 -27.20 30.92
C ILE A 22 2.66 -26.79 29.44
N GLU A 23 3.33 -27.56 28.59
CA GLU A 23 3.40 -27.32 27.14
C GLU A 23 2.00 -27.38 26.48
N ASP A 24 1.16 -28.35 26.87
CA ASP A 24 -0.23 -28.44 26.39
C ASP A 24 -1.06 -27.23 26.83
N GLN A 25 -0.91 -26.78 28.08
CA GLN A 25 -1.57 -25.56 28.55
C GLN A 25 -1.13 -24.31 27.77
N PHE A 26 0.17 -24.19 27.49
CA PHE A 26 0.69 -23.09 26.65
C PHE A 26 0.18 -23.17 25.19
N LYS A 27 -0.03 -24.38 24.67
CA LYS A 27 -0.57 -24.60 23.32
C LYS A 27 -2.03 -24.12 23.20
N GLU A 28 -2.85 -24.40 24.20
CA GLU A 28 -4.23 -23.92 24.25
C GLU A 28 -4.31 -22.40 24.42
N LEU A 29 -3.47 -21.82 25.30
CA LEU A 29 -3.40 -20.37 25.46
C LEU A 29 -3.01 -19.67 24.14
N ARG A 30 -2.06 -20.24 23.38
CA ARG A 30 -1.66 -19.72 22.06
C ARG A 30 -2.82 -19.70 21.05
N LYS A 31 -3.67 -20.74 21.02
CA LYS A 31 -4.84 -20.78 20.12
C LYS A 31 -5.81 -19.63 20.38
N LEU A 32 -6.07 -19.33 21.66
CA LEU A 32 -6.95 -18.23 22.05
C LEU A 32 -6.37 -16.88 21.63
N VAL A 33 -5.08 -16.64 21.87
CA VAL A 33 -4.39 -15.41 21.45
C VAL A 33 -4.44 -15.25 19.92
N LEU A 34 -4.21 -16.31 19.15
CA LEU A 34 -4.27 -16.25 17.69
C LEU A 34 -5.69 -15.94 17.18
N LYS A 35 -6.72 -16.53 17.78
CA LYS A 35 -8.13 -16.27 17.43
C LYS A 35 -8.50 -14.81 17.64
N GLU A 36 -8.12 -14.21 18.78
CA GLU A 36 -8.37 -12.79 19.02
C GLU A 36 -7.54 -11.90 18.09
N SER A 37 -6.29 -12.26 17.83
CA SER A 37 -5.44 -11.51 16.89
C SER A 37 -6.01 -11.49 15.46
N ALA A 38 -6.64 -12.58 15.01
CA ALA A 38 -7.30 -12.64 13.70
C ALA A 38 -8.50 -11.69 13.60
N LYS A 39 -9.30 -11.56 14.67
CA LYS A 39 -10.41 -10.60 14.72
C LYS A 39 -9.89 -9.17 14.62
N VAL A 40 -8.82 -8.84 15.35
CA VAL A 40 -8.17 -7.53 15.29
C VAL A 40 -7.64 -7.25 13.88
N GLN A 41 -6.97 -8.22 13.24
CA GLN A 41 -6.49 -8.05 11.87
C GLN A 41 -7.61 -7.83 10.86
N ASN A 42 -8.75 -8.50 11.00
CA ASN A 42 -9.91 -8.29 10.14
C ASN A 42 -10.51 -6.89 10.32
N ALA A 43 -10.61 -6.41 11.56
CA ALA A 43 -11.03 -5.04 11.84
C ALA A 43 -10.08 -4.01 11.20
N VAL A 44 -8.77 -4.21 11.33
CA VAL A 44 -7.75 -3.34 10.69
C VAL A 44 -7.88 -3.34 9.17
N LYS A 45 -8.10 -4.50 8.55
CA LYS A 45 -8.32 -4.61 7.09
C LYS A 45 -9.57 -3.83 6.65
N ASN A 46 -10.66 -3.92 7.41
CA ASN A 46 -11.90 -3.19 7.12
C ASN A 46 -11.69 -1.68 7.24
N ILE A 47 -11.01 -1.22 8.30
CA ILE A 47 -10.66 0.19 8.48
C ILE A 47 -9.77 0.68 7.33
N ALA A 48 -8.76 -0.09 6.92
CA ALA A 48 -7.90 0.25 5.80
C ALA A 48 -8.68 0.40 4.48
N ASN A 49 -9.66 -0.47 4.23
CA ASN A 49 -10.53 -0.39 3.05
C ASN A 49 -11.45 0.84 3.10
N LEU A 50 -11.98 1.20 4.27
CA LEU A 50 -12.78 2.41 4.47
C LEU A 50 -11.94 3.67 4.22
N LEU A 51 -10.71 3.72 4.75
CA LEU A 51 -9.80 4.83 4.52
C LEU A 51 -9.47 4.98 3.02
N LYS A 52 -9.17 3.89 2.32
CA LYS A 52 -8.97 3.90 0.85
C LYS A 52 -10.18 4.45 0.11
N LYS A 53 -11.40 4.00 0.46
CA LYS A 53 -12.64 4.46 -0.18
C LYS A 53 -12.88 5.96 0.02
N THR A 54 -12.59 6.48 1.20
CA THR A 54 -12.79 7.90 1.53
C THR A 54 -11.77 8.80 0.83
N ILE A 55 -10.54 8.34 0.67
CA ILE A 55 -9.43 9.10 0.08
C ILE A 55 -9.47 9.08 -1.46
N ASN A 56 -10.15 8.12 -2.09
CA ASN A 56 -10.29 8.10 -3.55
C ASN A 56 -11.14 9.29 -4.05
N GLY A 57 -10.58 10.09 -4.96
CA GLY A 57 -11.27 11.19 -5.64
C GLY A 57 -11.42 10.90 -7.13
N LYS A 58 -12.35 11.57 -7.81
CA LYS A 58 -12.45 11.43 -9.28
C LYS A 58 -11.30 12.17 -9.97
N ASN A 59 -10.87 13.29 -9.41
CA ASN A 59 -9.77 14.11 -9.90
C ASN A 59 -9.03 14.81 -8.74
N CYS A 60 -7.94 15.52 -9.06
CA CYS A 60 -7.15 16.26 -8.06
C CYS A 60 -7.94 17.39 -7.38
N ALA A 61 -8.88 18.03 -8.09
CA ALA A 61 -9.72 19.08 -7.50
C ALA A 61 -10.68 18.52 -6.43
N ASP A 62 -11.24 17.34 -6.64
CA ASP A 62 -12.07 16.64 -5.65
C ASP A 62 -11.26 16.29 -4.40
N LEU A 63 -10.05 15.76 -4.59
CA LEU A 63 -9.13 15.48 -3.48
C LEU A 63 -8.81 16.77 -2.70
N TYR A 64 -8.59 17.88 -3.40
CA TYR A 64 -8.35 19.18 -2.80
C TYR A 64 -9.53 19.69 -1.98
N LYS A 65 -10.77 19.50 -2.48
CA LYS A 65 -12.01 19.84 -1.77
C LYS A 65 -12.24 18.96 -0.54
N LYS A 66 -11.79 17.71 -0.56
CA LYS A 66 -11.80 16.79 0.59
C LYS A 66 -10.77 17.15 1.69
N GLY A 67 -10.01 18.24 1.53
CA GLY A 67 -9.05 18.71 2.52
C GLY A 67 -7.62 18.22 2.31
N ILE A 68 -7.34 17.53 1.20
CA ILE A 68 -5.96 17.12 0.87
C ILE A 68 -5.22 18.32 0.26
N LYS A 69 -4.30 18.92 1.04
CA LYS A 69 -3.57 20.14 0.65
C LYS A 69 -2.10 19.92 0.30
N LYS A 70 -1.57 18.71 0.50
CA LYS A 70 -0.18 18.39 0.20
C LYS A 70 -0.03 17.93 -1.25
N SER A 71 0.88 18.53 -2.01
CA SER A 71 1.21 18.07 -3.36
C SER A 71 1.87 16.69 -3.32
N GLY A 72 1.57 15.84 -4.30
CA GLY A 72 2.09 14.47 -4.32
C GLY A 72 1.35 13.57 -5.30
N VAL A 73 1.71 12.29 -5.29
CA VAL A 73 1.08 11.27 -6.14
C VAL A 73 -0.15 10.70 -5.44
N TYR A 74 -1.29 10.75 -6.13
CA TYR A 74 -2.57 10.27 -5.63
C TYR A 74 -3.24 9.31 -6.61
N GLN A 75 -4.08 8.44 -6.08
CA GLN A 75 -4.95 7.55 -6.84
C GLN A 75 -6.28 8.24 -7.14
N ILE A 76 -6.64 8.26 -8.42
CA ILE A 76 -7.91 8.83 -8.88
C ILE A 76 -8.65 7.85 -9.78
N ASN A 77 -9.98 8.03 -9.85
CA ASN A 77 -10.85 7.25 -10.71
C ASN A 77 -11.89 8.17 -11.38
N PRO A 78 -11.51 8.83 -12.49
CA PRO A 78 -12.34 9.89 -13.07
C PRO A 78 -13.67 9.39 -13.65
N ASP A 79 -13.69 8.19 -14.22
CA ASP A 79 -14.79 7.63 -15.03
C ASP A 79 -15.33 6.29 -14.48
N ASN A 80 -14.90 5.86 -13.29
CA ASN A 80 -15.18 4.54 -12.71
C ASN A 80 -14.69 3.32 -13.52
N LYS A 81 -13.90 3.53 -14.58
CA LYS A 81 -13.37 2.44 -15.43
C LYS A 81 -12.01 1.91 -14.99
N GLY A 82 -11.40 2.51 -13.96
CA GLY A 82 -10.16 2.01 -13.37
C GLY A 82 -9.36 3.07 -12.61
N ILE A 83 -8.66 2.66 -11.56
CA ILE A 83 -7.84 3.58 -10.76
C ILE A 83 -6.47 3.74 -11.43
N PHE A 84 -5.96 4.96 -11.47
CA PHE A 84 -4.56 5.22 -11.84
C PHE A 84 -3.94 6.33 -10.97
N ASN A 85 -2.61 6.36 -10.96
CA ASN A 85 -1.84 7.34 -10.23
C ASN A 85 -1.64 8.61 -11.07
N VAL A 86 -1.77 9.77 -10.44
CA VAL A 86 -1.46 11.08 -11.02
C VAL A 86 -0.72 11.94 -9.99
N PHE A 87 0.16 12.83 -10.45
CA PHE A 87 0.71 13.85 -9.56
C PHE A 87 -0.30 15.00 -9.44
N CYS A 88 -0.77 15.26 -8.23
CA CYS A 88 -1.62 16.41 -7.93
C CYS A 88 -0.78 17.52 -7.32
N ASP A 89 -0.78 18.69 -7.96
CA ASP A 89 -0.28 19.92 -7.36
C ASP A 89 -1.43 20.59 -6.60
N MET A 90 -1.30 20.57 -5.27
CA MET A 90 -2.27 21.12 -4.33
C MET A 90 -1.88 22.50 -3.80
N THR A 91 -0.76 23.05 -4.27
CA THR A 91 -0.16 24.27 -3.72
C THR A 91 -0.18 25.43 -4.71
N THR A 92 0.10 25.17 -5.98
CA THR A 92 0.25 26.21 -7.00
C THR A 92 -1.11 26.74 -7.45
N SER A 93 -1.24 28.07 -7.57
CA SER A 93 -2.41 28.75 -8.17
C SER A 93 -3.76 28.22 -7.66
N GLY A 94 -3.92 28.09 -6.35
CA GLY A 94 -5.16 27.63 -5.72
C GLY A 94 -5.31 26.12 -5.56
N GLY A 95 -4.37 25.32 -6.09
CA GLY A 95 -4.29 23.88 -5.92
C GLY A 95 -5.36 23.07 -6.68
N GLY A 96 -5.25 21.74 -6.61
CA GLY A 96 -6.18 20.82 -7.27
C GLY A 96 -5.82 20.50 -8.73
N TRP A 97 -4.58 20.81 -9.14
CA TRP A 97 -4.11 20.61 -10.50
C TRP A 97 -3.66 19.17 -10.72
N ALA A 98 -4.13 18.54 -11.80
CA ALA A 98 -3.61 17.26 -12.27
C ALA A 98 -2.45 17.52 -13.24
N VAL A 99 -1.22 17.18 -12.83
CA VAL A 99 -0.03 17.34 -13.68
C VAL A 99 0.09 16.13 -14.59
N PHE A 100 -0.03 16.35 -15.90
CA PHE A 100 0.05 15.28 -16.91
C PHE A 100 1.42 15.19 -17.59
N GLN A 101 2.26 16.21 -17.47
CA GLN A 101 3.62 16.25 -17.99
C GLN A 101 4.51 17.09 -17.05
N ARG A 102 5.73 16.63 -16.77
CA ARG A 102 6.74 17.42 -16.04
C ARG A 102 8.14 17.27 -16.62
N ARG A 103 8.84 18.41 -16.83
CA ARG A 103 10.28 18.53 -17.17
C ARG A 103 11.00 19.39 -16.13
N HIS A 104 12.25 19.06 -15.78
CA HIS A 104 13.09 19.87 -14.92
C HIS A 104 14.60 19.62 -15.05
N ASP A 105 15.04 18.40 -15.36
CA ASP A 105 16.46 18.00 -15.30
C ASP A 105 16.95 17.18 -16.50
N GLY A 106 16.05 16.77 -17.40
CA GLY A 106 16.39 15.96 -18.56
C GLY A 106 16.72 14.50 -18.25
N SER A 107 16.41 14.01 -17.04
CA SER A 107 16.66 12.62 -16.62
C SER A 107 15.86 11.57 -17.40
N VAL A 108 14.77 11.98 -18.04
CA VAL A 108 13.92 11.09 -18.84
C VAL A 108 13.97 11.52 -20.31
N ASP A 109 14.22 10.55 -21.18
CA ASP A 109 14.13 10.76 -22.63
C ASP A 109 12.67 10.83 -23.09
N PHE A 110 12.33 11.91 -23.80
CA PHE A 110 11.01 12.17 -24.38
C PHE A 110 10.96 11.89 -25.89
N TYR A 111 12.09 11.55 -26.52
CA TYR A 111 12.11 11.07 -27.90
C TYR A 111 11.67 9.60 -27.95
N ARG A 112 10.35 9.39 -27.86
CA ARG A 112 9.73 8.07 -27.69
C ARG A 112 8.73 7.75 -28.80
N GLY A 113 8.40 6.48 -28.95
CA GLY A 113 7.42 6.00 -29.92
C GLY A 113 5.98 6.26 -29.47
N TRP A 114 5.03 6.06 -30.40
CA TRP A 114 3.59 6.25 -30.14
C TRP A 114 3.08 5.46 -28.94
N GLN A 115 3.51 4.20 -28.78
CA GLN A 115 3.04 3.34 -27.70
C GLN A 115 3.42 3.89 -26.31
N ASP A 116 4.59 4.51 -26.19
CA ASP A 116 5.02 5.13 -24.92
C ASP A 116 4.17 6.36 -24.60
N TYR A 117 3.89 7.20 -25.60
CA TYR A 117 3.00 8.36 -25.43
C TYR A 117 1.56 7.96 -25.13
N LYS A 118 1.10 6.82 -25.66
CA LYS A 118 -0.23 6.27 -25.35
C LYS A 118 -0.35 5.86 -23.89
N HIS A 119 0.59 5.07 -23.37
CA HIS A 119 0.52 4.49 -22.02
C HIS A 119 1.10 5.38 -20.91
N GLY A 120 2.06 6.24 -21.25
CA GLY A 120 2.84 7.07 -20.33
C GLY A 120 4.21 6.48 -20.00
N PHE A 121 5.14 7.35 -19.61
CA PHE A 121 6.52 7.00 -19.25
C PHE A 121 7.11 7.98 -18.22
N GLY A 122 8.23 7.60 -17.60
CA GLY A 122 8.91 8.39 -16.57
C GLY A 122 8.42 8.10 -15.14
N ASP A 123 8.78 8.97 -14.20
CA ASP A 123 8.41 8.87 -12.79
C ASP A 123 7.51 10.06 -12.40
N LEU A 124 6.32 9.78 -11.84
CA LEU A 124 5.39 10.81 -11.35
C LEU A 124 6.00 11.73 -10.28
N LYS A 125 7.09 11.32 -9.62
CA LYS A 125 7.86 12.15 -8.68
C LYS A 125 9.00 12.95 -9.35
N GLY A 126 9.38 12.60 -10.58
CA GLY A 126 10.44 13.23 -11.37
C GLY A 126 9.90 13.80 -12.70
N GLU A 127 10.57 13.50 -13.80
CA GLU A 127 10.08 13.79 -15.15
C GLU A 127 9.18 12.68 -15.67
N PHE A 128 8.07 13.05 -16.30
CA PHE A 128 7.14 12.07 -16.85
C PHE A 128 6.19 12.63 -17.90
N TRP A 129 5.59 11.69 -18.63
CA TRP A 129 4.38 11.85 -19.44
C TRP A 129 3.32 10.88 -18.92
N LEU A 130 2.14 11.38 -18.55
CA LEU A 130 1.10 10.58 -17.90
C LEU A 130 0.53 9.48 -18.81
N GLY A 131 0.47 9.73 -20.12
CA GLY A 131 -0.11 8.85 -21.13
C GLY A 131 -1.43 9.37 -21.68
N LEU A 132 -1.59 9.33 -23.00
CA LEU A 132 -2.79 9.83 -23.70
C LEU A 132 -4.06 9.11 -23.26
N ASP A 133 -4.01 7.80 -23.01
CA ASP A 133 -5.20 7.06 -22.55
C ASP A 133 -5.72 7.60 -21.21
N LYS A 134 -4.81 7.97 -20.30
CA LYS A 134 -5.17 8.55 -18.99
C LYS A 134 -5.63 10.00 -19.13
N ILE A 135 -4.96 10.79 -19.97
CA ILE A 135 -5.33 12.18 -20.25
C ILE A 135 -6.75 12.24 -20.84
N ASN A 136 -7.04 11.40 -21.83
CA ASN A 136 -8.37 11.30 -22.44
C ASN A 136 -9.44 11.01 -21.38
N ARG A 137 -9.18 10.06 -20.47
CA ARG A 137 -10.10 9.75 -19.36
C ARG A 137 -10.33 10.93 -18.41
N LEU A 138 -9.32 11.77 -18.18
CA LEU A 138 -9.47 12.98 -17.37
C LEU A 138 -10.33 14.04 -18.07
N THR A 139 -10.09 14.26 -19.36
CA THR A 139 -10.76 15.33 -20.12
C THR A 139 -12.19 14.97 -20.50
N THR A 140 -12.48 13.71 -20.83
CA THR A 140 -13.84 13.26 -21.15
C THR A 140 -14.74 13.23 -19.92
N ALA A 141 -14.19 12.92 -18.74
CA ALA A 141 -14.96 12.91 -17.50
C ALA A 141 -15.41 14.31 -17.05
N ALA A 142 -14.74 15.38 -17.52
CA ALA A 142 -15.11 16.76 -17.22
C ALA A 142 -16.20 17.33 -18.14
N GLN A 143 -16.53 16.63 -19.24
CA GLN A 143 -17.52 17.07 -20.24
C GLN A 143 -18.93 16.54 -19.97
N ASN A 144 -19.16 15.84 -18.84
CA ASN A 144 -20.45 15.26 -18.45
C ASN A 144 -20.93 15.79 -17.11
#